data_AF-A0A969V376-F1
#
_entry.id   AF-A0A969V376-F1
#
_cell.length_a   1.000
_cell.length_b   1.000
_cell.length_c   1.000
_cell.angle_alpha   90.00
_cell.angle_beta   90.00
_cell.angle_gamma   90.00
#
_symmetry.space_group_name_H-M   'P 1'
#
loop_
_entity.id
_entity.type
_entity.pdbx_description
1 polymer ?
#
loop_
_entity_poly.entity_id
_entity_poly.type
_entity_poly.pdbx_seq_one_letter_code
_entity_poly.pdbx_strand_id
1 'polypeptide(L)'
;MAKEANKITLLVKDDEGIPAKAVEATRALIERDNVDALFGFVGDESVAAVAGDSVFKRARIALYAPLSGYVVSQLPDTIFYVRPTYRAEARYLINHFHLLGNNDFFSRRY
;
A
#
# COMPACT_ATOMS: atom_id res chain seq x y z
N MET A 1 10.57 9.18 -38.64
CA MET A 1 10.84 9.86 -37.36
C MET A 1 10.58 8.86 -36.25
N ALA A 2 11.62 8.31 -35.63
CA ALA A 2 11.44 7.37 -34.50
C ALA A 2 10.96 8.18 -33.28
N LYS A 3 9.84 7.77 -32.67
CA LYS A 3 9.33 8.36 -31.44
C LYS A 3 10.32 8.02 -30.33
N GLU A 4 11.01 9.01 -29.76
CA GLU A 4 11.85 8.78 -28.58
C GLU A 4 10.99 8.15 -27.47
N ALA A 5 11.51 7.08 -26.86
CA ALA A 5 10.84 6.43 -25.75
C ALA A 5 10.80 7.39 -24.56
N ASN A 6 9.64 7.56 -23.93
CA ASN A 6 9.50 8.40 -22.75
C ASN A 6 10.43 7.89 -21.64
N LYS A 7 11.35 8.75 -21.17
CA LYS A 7 12.25 8.43 -20.06
C LYS A 7 11.45 8.35 -18.75
N ILE A 8 11.59 7.25 -18.03
CA ILE A 8 11.03 7.09 -16.68
C ILE A 8 12.01 7.68 -15.66
N THR A 9 11.51 8.53 -14.75
CA THR A 9 12.27 9.11 -13.65
C THR A 9 11.66 8.67 -12.32
N LEU A 10 12.49 8.19 -11.39
CA LEU A 10 12.08 7.82 -10.04
C LEU A 10 12.47 8.92 -9.05
N LEU A 11 11.49 9.48 -8.35
CA LEU A 11 11.69 10.39 -7.22
C LEU A 11 11.40 9.66 -5.92
N VAL A 12 12.27 9.81 -4.93
CA VAL A 12 12.17 9.12 -3.64
C VAL A 12 12.14 10.15 -2.52
N LYS A 13 11.25 9.96 -1.55
CA LYS A 13 11.19 10.72 -0.29
C LYS A 13 11.08 9.71 0.85
N ASP A 14 11.80 9.97 1.95
CA ASP A 14 11.78 9.14 3.15
C ASP A 14 10.73 9.68 4.13
N ASP A 15 9.79 8.83 4.55
CA ASP A 15 8.79 9.16 5.57
C ASP A 15 9.21 8.73 6.98
N GLU A 16 10.36 8.05 7.12
CA GLU A 16 10.90 7.52 8.36
C GLU A 16 9.93 6.57 9.11
N GLY A 17 8.94 6.00 8.43
CA GLY A 17 7.88 5.22 9.04
C GLY A 17 6.88 6.04 9.85
N ILE A 18 6.86 7.37 9.69
CA ILE A 18 5.98 8.28 10.42
C ILE A 18 4.79 8.67 9.53
N PRO A 19 3.54 8.34 9.89
CA PRO A 19 2.38 8.56 9.02
C PRO A 19 2.17 10.02 8.59
N ALA A 20 2.46 10.98 9.47
CA ALA A 20 2.37 12.40 9.14
C ALA A 20 3.40 12.82 8.06
N LYS A 21 4.63 12.28 8.12
CA LYS A 21 5.67 12.52 7.12
C LYS A 21 5.32 11.88 5.79
N ALA A 22 4.68 10.70 5.80
CA ALA A 22 4.19 10.07 4.58
C ALA A 22 3.16 10.94 3.85
N VAL A 23 2.23 11.56 4.58
CA VAL A 23 1.27 12.52 4.00
C VAL A 23 1.98 13.76 3.43
N GLU A 24 2.93 14.33 4.17
CA GLU A 24 3.70 15.50 3.69
C GLU A 24 4.49 15.18 2.42
N ALA A 25 5.23 14.06 2.42
CA ALA A 25 6.00 13.60 1.28
C ALA A 25 5.11 13.35 0.06
N THR A 26 3.95 12.72 0.27
CA THR A 26 2.96 12.48 -0.80
C THR A 26 2.46 13.78 -1.41
N ARG A 27 2.09 14.76 -0.58
CA ARG A 27 1.65 16.08 -1.06
C ARG A 27 2.74 16.77 -1.84
N ALA A 28 3.98 16.72 -1.39
CA ALA A 28 5.11 17.29 -2.12
C ALA A 28 5.31 16.62 -3.50
N LEU A 29 5.21 15.29 -3.58
CA LEU A 29 5.29 14.56 -4.85
C LEU A 29 4.16 14.95 -5.82
N ILE A 30 2.94 15.11 -5.31
CA ILE A 30 1.77 15.45 -6.13
C ILE A 30 1.78 16.91 -6.56
N GLU A 31 1.88 17.84 -5.61
CA GLU A 31 1.63 19.27 -5.85
C GLU A 31 2.87 20.01 -6.36
N ARG A 32 4.07 19.57 -5.96
CA ARG A 32 5.33 20.24 -6.34
C ARG A 32 6.04 19.50 -7.46
N ASP A 33 6.23 18.20 -7.28
CA ASP A 33 6.99 17.40 -8.23
C ASP A 33 6.13 16.91 -9.42
N ASN A 34 4.80 17.05 -9.34
CA ASN A 34 3.83 16.70 -10.39
C ASN A 34 4.01 15.28 -10.95
N VAL A 35 4.20 14.30 -10.05
CA VAL A 35 4.41 12.90 -10.46
C VAL A 35 3.18 12.30 -11.16
N ASP A 36 3.40 11.38 -12.10
CA ASP A 36 2.33 10.67 -12.82
C ASP A 36 1.72 9.51 -12.01
N ALA A 37 2.50 8.92 -11.10
CA ALA A 37 2.08 7.83 -10.23
C ALA A 37 2.91 7.78 -8.94
N LEU A 38 2.38 7.10 -7.92
CA LEU A 38 3.05 6.80 -6.66
C LEU A 38 3.34 5.30 -6.56
N PHE A 39 4.41 4.94 -5.86
CA PHE A 39 4.86 3.55 -5.71
C PHE A 39 5.49 3.30 -4.34
N GLY A 40 5.23 2.14 -3.74
CA GLY A 40 6.13 1.56 -2.72
C GLY A 40 6.05 2.12 -1.29
N PHE A 41 4.88 2.60 -0.86
CA PHE A 41 4.65 3.00 0.53
C PHE A 41 4.82 1.81 1.46
N VAL A 42 5.36 2.01 2.66
CA VAL A 42 5.59 0.92 3.63
C VAL A 42 4.79 1.18 4.89
N GLY A 43 4.10 0.14 5.38
CA GLY A 43 3.39 0.18 6.65
C GLY A 43 1.92 0.60 6.52
N ASP A 44 1.07 -0.05 7.33
CA ASP A 44 -0.38 0.10 7.26
C ASP A 44 -0.83 1.51 7.68
N GLU A 45 -0.20 2.10 8.69
CA GLU A 45 -0.54 3.43 9.21
C GLU A 45 -0.22 4.53 8.20
N SER A 46 0.93 4.46 7.53
CA SER A 46 1.31 5.41 6.47
C SER A 46 0.34 5.33 5.29
N VAL A 47 0.03 4.11 4.82
CA VAL A 47 -0.93 3.89 3.72
C VAL A 47 -2.32 4.39 4.11
N ALA A 48 -2.78 4.13 5.33
CA ALA A 48 -4.08 4.59 5.81
C ALA A 48 -4.15 6.13 5.93
N ALA A 49 -3.09 6.77 6.45
CA ALA A 49 -3.02 8.23 6.57
C ALA A 49 -3.08 8.91 5.19
N VAL A 50 -2.32 8.39 4.22
CA VAL A 50 -2.29 8.90 2.84
C VAL A 50 -3.61 8.65 2.12
N ALA A 51 -4.20 7.45 2.26
CA ALA A 51 -5.51 7.14 1.71
C ALA A 51 -6.62 8.04 2.28
N GLY A 52 -6.46 8.51 3.53
CA GLY A 52 -7.35 9.45 4.19
C GLY A 52 -7.16 10.91 3.76
N ASP A 53 -5.98 11.25 3.23
CA ASP A 53 -5.61 12.63 2.89
C ASP A 53 -6.42 13.22 1.74
N SER A 54 -6.78 14.50 1.88
CA SER A 54 -7.64 15.18 0.91
C SER A 54 -6.91 15.54 -0.39
N VAL A 55 -5.61 15.79 -0.37
CA VAL A 55 -4.82 16.07 -1.59
C VAL A 55 -4.71 14.81 -2.42
N PHE A 56 -4.33 13.69 -1.80
CA PHE A 56 -4.28 12.39 -2.46
C PHE A 56 -5.62 12.02 -3.11
N LYS A 57 -6.74 12.11 -2.36
CA LYS A 57 -8.08 11.83 -2.87
C LYS A 57 -8.47 12.69 -4.06
N ARG A 58 -8.18 14.00 -4.02
CA ARG A 58 -8.50 14.94 -5.11
C ARG A 58 -7.63 14.72 -6.34
N ALA A 59 -6.36 14.37 -6.16
CA ALA A 59 -5.44 14.14 -7.27
C ALA A 59 -5.84 12.93 -8.13
N ARG A 60 -6.56 11.96 -7.55
CA ARG A 60 -6.95 10.70 -8.20
C ARG A 60 -5.76 9.96 -8.85
N ILE A 61 -4.57 10.16 -8.30
CA ILE A 61 -3.33 9.53 -8.76
C ILE A 61 -3.27 8.09 -8.26
N ALA A 62 -2.74 7.19 -9.08
CA ALA A 62 -2.57 5.80 -8.72
C ALA A 62 -1.40 5.62 -7.72
N LEU A 63 -1.65 4.88 -6.65
CA LEU A 63 -0.64 4.35 -5.74
C LEU A 63 -0.50 2.85 -5.97
N TYR A 64 0.64 2.43 -6.52
CA TYR A 64 0.93 1.03 -6.78
C TYR A 64 1.79 0.40 -5.70
N ALA A 65 1.56 -0.89 -5.47
CA ALA A 65 2.40 -1.77 -4.68
C ALA A 65 2.77 -1.23 -3.28
N PRO A 66 1.82 -0.70 -2.47
CA PRO A 66 2.13 -0.46 -1.08
C PRO A 66 2.49 -1.79 -0.40
N LEU A 67 3.58 -1.78 0.37
CA LEU A 67 3.97 -2.87 1.27
C LEU A 67 3.11 -2.81 2.54
N SER A 68 1.84 -3.14 2.35
CA SER A 68 0.82 -3.23 3.39
C SER A 68 -0.14 -4.37 3.04
N GLY A 69 -0.64 -5.06 4.06
CA GLY A 69 -1.66 -6.11 3.90
C GLY A 69 -3.02 -5.65 4.39
N TYR A 70 -3.09 -4.36 4.75
CA TYR A 70 -4.23 -3.72 5.32
C TYR A 70 -5.32 -3.56 4.27
N VAL A 71 -6.53 -3.92 4.65
CA VAL A 71 -7.73 -3.73 3.83
C VAL A 71 -8.59 -2.74 4.57
N VAL A 72 -8.55 -1.47 4.17
CA VAL A 72 -9.60 -0.53 4.59
C VAL A 72 -10.85 -0.91 3.80
N SER A 73 -11.98 -1.01 4.48
CA SER A 73 -13.29 -1.23 3.85
C SER A 73 -13.71 -0.14 2.86
N GLN A 74 -12.97 0.97 2.80
CA GLN A 74 -13.20 2.13 1.93
C GLN A 74 -11.88 2.67 1.35
N LEU A 75 -10.97 1.80 0.90
CA LEU A 75 -9.80 2.28 0.17
C LEU A 75 -10.24 3.00 -1.12
N PRO A 76 -9.59 4.11 -1.48
CA PRO A 76 -9.77 4.71 -2.79
C PRO A 76 -9.50 3.69 -3.92
N ASP A 77 -10.28 3.75 -5.00
CA ASP A 77 -10.09 2.93 -6.21
C ASP A 77 -8.75 3.19 -6.93
N THR A 78 -7.91 4.06 -6.37
CA THR A 78 -6.61 4.45 -6.89
C THR A 78 -5.45 3.72 -6.21
N ILE A 79 -5.70 2.83 -5.25
CA ILE A 79 -4.64 2.05 -4.58
C ILE A 79 -4.64 0.61 -5.10
N PHE A 80 -3.53 0.20 -5.70
CA PHE A 80 -3.38 -1.10 -6.36
C PHE A 80 -2.35 -1.96 -5.63
N TYR A 81 -2.83 -2.98 -4.92
CA TYR A 81 -1.98 -3.94 -4.21
C TYR A 81 -1.44 -5.00 -5.18
N VAL A 82 -0.15 -5.32 -5.04
CA VAL A 82 0.51 -6.41 -5.78
C VAL A 82 0.77 -7.64 -4.90
N ARG A 83 0.46 -7.54 -3.61
CA ARG A 83 0.62 -8.61 -2.62
C ARG A 83 -0.73 -9.01 -2.00
N PRO A 84 -0.84 -10.22 -1.44
CA PRO A 84 -2.03 -10.62 -0.71
C PRO A 84 -2.30 -9.75 0.52
N THR A 85 -3.56 -9.71 0.94
CA THR A 85 -3.97 -9.08 2.20
C THR A 85 -3.60 -9.95 3.39
N TYR A 86 -3.44 -9.40 4.59
CA TYR A 86 -3.13 -10.22 5.79
C TYR A 86 -4.19 -11.29 6.05
N ARG A 87 -5.45 -11.00 5.71
CA ARG A 87 -6.54 -11.99 5.79
C ARG A 87 -6.35 -13.15 4.84
N ALA A 88 -5.92 -12.87 3.61
CA ALA A 88 -5.62 -13.91 2.63
C ALA A 88 -4.41 -14.75 3.07
N GLU A 89 -3.36 -14.11 3.58
CA GLU A 89 -2.17 -14.78 4.11
C GLU A 89 -2.52 -15.67 5.30
N ALA A 90 -3.25 -15.15 6.30
CA ALA A 90 -3.70 -15.93 7.45
C ALA A 90 -4.58 -17.12 7.03
N ARG A 91 -5.50 -16.92 6.09
CA ARG A 91 -6.33 -18.00 5.54
C ARG A 91 -5.48 -19.08 4.89
N TYR A 92 -4.48 -18.68 4.11
CA TYR A 92 -3.57 -19.62 3.47
C TYR A 92 -2.78 -20.44 4.51
N LEU A 93 -2.26 -19.79 5.56
CA LEU A 93 -1.54 -20.48 6.64
C LEU A 93 -2.44 -21.48 7.38
N ILE A 94 -3.64 -21.08 7.77
CA ILE A 94 -4.60 -21.97 8.44
C ILE A 94 -4.92 -23.18 7.55
N ASN A 95 -5.18 -22.95 6.26
CA ASN A 95 -5.45 -24.02 5.32
C ASN A 95 -4.26 -24.97 5.15
N HIS A 96 -3.04 -24.43 5.07
CA HIS A 96 -1.83 -25.21 4.96
C HIS A 96 -1.68 -26.17 6.15
N PHE A 97 -1.85 -25.68 7.38
CA PHE A 97 -1.72 -26.54 8.56
C PHE A 97 -2.87 -27.53 8.72
N HIS A 98 -4.10 -27.17 8.31
CA HIS A 98 -5.22 -28.10 8.28
C HIS A 98 -4.91 -29.31 7.40
N LEU A 99 -4.29 -29.09 6.23
CA LEU A 99 -3.83 -30.17 5.35
C LEU A 99 -2.74 -31.07 5.98
N LEU A 100 -1.99 -30.55 6.95
CA LEU A 100 -0.99 -31.32 7.71
C LEU A 100 -1.60 -32.07 8.91
N GLY A 101 -2.92 -32.01 9.12
CA GLY A 101 -3.61 -32.66 10.23
C GLY A 101 -3.62 -31.86 11.54
N ASN A 102 -3.06 -30.65 11.54
CA ASN A 102 -3.15 -29.75 12.68
C ASN A 102 -4.52 -29.06 12.67
N ASN A 103 -5.43 -29.55 13.51
CA ASN A 103 -6.82 -29.04 13.60
C ASN A 103 -7.09 -28.22 14.85
N ASP A 104 -6.10 -28.07 15.73
CA ASP A 104 -6.25 -27.47 17.05
C ASP A 104 -5.58 -26.09 17.16
N PHE A 105 -6.21 -25.08 16.57
CA PHE A 105 -5.72 -23.69 16.61
C PHE A 105 -6.33 -22.84 17.75
N PHE A 106 -7.45 -23.29 18.31
CA PHE A 106 -8.29 -22.45 19.16
C PHE A 106 -8.68 -23.12 20.49
N SER A 107 -8.27 -24.37 20.77
CA SER A 107 -8.73 -25.08 21.98
C SER A 107 -7.88 -24.85 23.23
N ARG A 108 -6.65 -24.33 23.12
CA ARG A 108 -5.85 -23.94 24.29
C ARG A 108 -6.21 -22.53 24.76
N ARG A 109 -7.27 -22.42 25.56
CA ARG A 109 -7.44 -21.30 26.49
C ARG A 109 -6.53 -21.55 27.70
N TYR A 110 -5.74 -20.54 28.07
CA TYR A 110 -5.03 -20.49 29.35
C TYR A 110 -6.02 -20.47 30.52
#